data_AF-A0A932D5A0-F1
#
_entry.id   AF-A0A932D5A0-F1
#
_cell.length_a   1.000
_cell.length_b   1.000
_cell.length_c   1.000
_cell.angle_alpha   90.00
_cell.angle_beta   90.00
_cell.angle_gamma   90.00
#
_symmetry.space_group_name_H-M   'P 1'
#
loop_
_entity.id
_entity.type
_entity.pdbx_description
1 polymer ?
#
loop_
_entity_poly.entity_id
_entity_poly.type
_entity_poly.pdbx_seq_one_letter_code
_entity_poly.pdbx_strand_id
1 'polypeptide(L)'
;MRELLNKRLASRPYVSVVAVRNDLAEAGGKLLPATLNSYLVEFTRAGLIHDAGRGWYSSLAVPFTLNREPLSSLVQQLNRAFPLLDFSCWSTEQIASSGHHLLAKFVSFVHTDRDSMQSVFEFLRDKGFDAHLNPRGAAAAHFVVRQRTVVVRPKVTTQPAEDHFVTIEGLLVDLFVERRDLRLIDSGEYFQILGNVIRAGRVLVGRLVEYAGKRKTAAVDLLESINREFFKNSPLIDSQHPAVPHESIKASRK
;
A
#
# COMPACT_ATOMS: atom_id res chain seq x y z
N MET A 1 -7.73 6.03 -34.30
CA MET A 1 -8.20 5.81 -32.90
C MET A 1 -7.32 4.81 -32.14
N ARG A 2 -7.12 3.59 -32.65
CA ARG A 2 -6.28 2.54 -32.00
C ARG A 2 -4.85 2.99 -31.68
N GLU A 3 -4.16 3.55 -32.66
CA GLU A 3 -2.77 4.01 -32.50
C GLU A 3 -2.65 5.18 -31.50
N LEU A 4 -3.63 6.09 -31.52
CA LEU A 4 -3.74 7.18 -30.54
C LEU A 4 -3.91 6.62 -29.12
N LEU A 5 -4.76 5.60 -28.96
CA LEU A 5 -5.00 4.95 -27.68
C LEU A 5 -3.73 4.25 -27.17
N ASN A 6 -3.02 3.51 -28.04
CA ASN A 6 -1.75 2.88 -27.68
C ASN A 6 -0.72 3.93 -27.23
N LYS A 7 -0.53 4.99 -28.02
CA LYS A 7 0.40 6.09 -27.69
C LYS A 7 0.05 6.74 -26.35
N ARG A 8 -1.24 6.94 -26.06
CA ARG A 8 -1.71 7.49 -24.78
C ARG A 8 -1.41 6.56 -23.61
N LEU A 9 -1.74 5.27 -23.73
CA LEU A 9 -1.51 4.28 -22.68
C LEU A 9 -0.02 4.07 -22.39
N ALA A 10 0.81 4.09 -23.44
CA ALA A 10 2.27 3.95 -23.30
C ALA A 10 2.95 5.24 -22.78
N SER A 11 2.33 6.41 -22.95
CA SER A 11 2.94 7.69 -22.55
C SER A 11 2.94 7.97 -21.04
N ARG A 12 2.20 7.19 -20.25
CA ARG A 12 2.10 7.33 -18.79
C ARG A 12 2.51 6.02 -18.12
N PRO A 13 3.21 6.05 -16.97
CA PRO A 13 3.53 4.83 -16.22
C PRO A 13 2.29 4.04 -15.79
N TYR A 14 1.19 4.73 -15.49
CA TYR A 14 -0.08 4.14 -15.10
C TYR A 14 -1.25 4.88 -15.71
N VAL A 15 -2.33 4.15 -15.97
CA VAL A 15 -3.55 4.69 -16.57
C VAL A 15 -4.76 3.85 -16.16
N SER A 16 -5.84 4.51 -15.78
CA SER A 16 -7.12 3.85 -15.49
C SER A 16 -8.02 3.82 -16.72
N VAL A 17 -8.85 2.79 -16.86
CA VAL A 17 -9.86 2.71 -17.93
C VAL A 17 -10.84 3.88 -17.85
N VAL A 18 -11.13 4.37 -16.65
CA VAL A 18 -11.99 5.54 -16.43
C VAL A 18 -11.36 6.80 -17.04
N ALA A 19 -10.08 7.06 -16.75
CA ALA A 19 -9.36 8.20 -17.33
C ALA A 19 -9.32 8.13 -18.85
N VAL A 20 -9.09 6.94 -19.41
CA VAL A 20 -9.11 6.74 -20.87
C VAL A 20 -10.48 7.04 -21.47
N ARG A 21 -11.56 6.64 -20.81
CA ARG A 21 -12.93 6.93 -21.26
C ARG A 21 -13.22 8.43 -21.22
N ASN A 22 -12.80 9.12 -20.16
CA ASN A 22 -12.97 10.56 -20.01
C ASN A 22 -12.18 11.33 -21.09
N ASP A 23 -10.89 11.00 -21.27
CA ASP A 23 -10.03 11.59 -22.30
C ASP A 23 -10.63 11.43 -23.72
N LEU A 24 -11.24 10.27 -24.01
CA LEU A 24 -11.88 10.00 -25.30
C LEU A 24 -13.18 10.81 -25.48
N ALA A 25 -13.98 10.94 -24.43
CA ALA A 25 -15.21 11.72 -24.44
C ALA A 25 -14.92 13.22 -24.67
N GLU A 26 -13.90 13.77 -23.99
CA GLU A 26 -13.45 15.16 -24.16
C GLU A 26 -12.91 15.43 -25.58
N ALA A 27 -12.23 14.46 -26.18
CA ALA A 27 -11.73 14.55 -27.56
C ALA A 27 -12.83 14.41 -28.64
N GLY A 28 -14.11 14.37 -28.26
CA GLY A 28 -15.23 14.18 -29.18
C GLY A 28 -15.32 12.77 -29.79
N GLY A 29 -14.52 11.82 -29.28
CA GLY A 29 -14.49 10.45 -29.76
C GLY A 29 -15.58 9.60 -29.09
N LYS A 30 -16.49 9.03 -29.90
CA LYS A 30 -17.40 7.98 -29.42
C LYS A 30 -16.74 6.62 -29.57
N LEU A 31 -16.31 6.02 -28.46
CA LEU A 31 -15.84 4.64 -28.41
C LEU A 31 -16.77 3.82 -27.52
N LEU A 32 -17.33 2.75 -28.05
CA LEU A 32 -18.15 1.84 -27.25
C LEU A 32 -17.28 1.17 -26.17
N PRO A 33 -17.78 1.01 -24.93
CA PRO A 33 -17.03 0.35 -23.86
C PRO A 33 -16.50 -1.03 -24.23
N ALA A 34 -17.27 -1.80 -25.02
CA ALA A 34 -16.85 -3.11 -25.53
C ALA A 34 -15.62 -3.02 -26.44
N THR A 35 -15.58 -2.03 -27.34
CA THR A 35 -14.43 -1.81 -28.24
C THR A 35 -13.18 -1.42 -27.46
N LEU A 36 -13.32 -0.59 -26.43
CA LEU A 36 -12.19 -0.25 -25.56
C LEU A 36 -11.65 -1.49 -24.84
N ASN A 37 -12.54 -2.31 -24.28
CA ASN A 37 -12.13 -3.55 -23.61
C ASN A 37 -11.39 -4.50 -24.55
N SER A 38 -11.87 -4.66 -25.80
CA SER A 38 -11.18 -5.46 -26.82
C SER A 38 -9.76 -4.94 -27.08
N TYR A 39 -9.58 -3.62 -27.24
CA TYR A 39 -8.25 -3.04 -27.43
C TYR A 39 -7.33 -3.23 -26.22
N LEU A 40 -7.83 -3.10 -24.99
CA LEU A 40 -7.04 -3.32 -23.78
C LEU A 40 -6.57 -4.78 -23.67
N VAL A 41 -7.43 -5.74 -24.01
CA VAL A 41 -7.08 -7.17 -24.06
C VAL A 41 -6.02 -7.42 -25.13
N GLU A 42 -6.18 -6.87 -26.32
CA GLU A 42 -5.19 -6.97 -27.40
C GLU A 42 -3.84 -6.38 -27.01
N PHE A 43 -3.82 -5.17 -26.45
CA PHE A 43 -2.59 -4.50 -26.03
C PHE A 43 -1.88 -5.23 -24.90
N THR A 44 -2.64 -5.83 -23.99
CA THR A 44 -2.08 -6.67 -22.92
C THR A 44 -1.46 -7.94 -23.49
N ARG A 45 -2.15 -8.62 -24.43
CA ARG A 45 -1.60 -9.79 -25.14
C ARG A 45 -0.36 -9.47 -25.96
N ALA A 46 -0.30 -8.26 -26.53
CA ALA A 46 0.86 -7.76 -27.27
C ALA A 46 2.00 -7.26 -26.37
N GLY A 47 1.82 -7.22 -25.04
CA GLY A 47 2.82 -6.72 -24.10
C GLY A 47 3.05 -5.20 -24.16
N LEU A 48 2.12 -4.44 -24.74
CA LEU A 48 2.20 -2.98 -24.84
C LEU A 48 1.78 -2.28 -23.55
N ILE A 49 0.89 -2.92 -22.81
CA ILE A 49 0.45 -2.52 -21.47
C ILE A 49 0.35 -3.78 -20.61
N HIS A 50 0.32 -3.57 -19.30
CA HIS A 50 0.27 -4.66 -18.35
C HIS A 50 -0.76 -4.36 -17.26
N ASP A 51 -1.49 -5.37 -16.80
CA ASP A 51 -2.50 -5.22 -15.75
C ASP A 51 -1.88 -4.64 -14.47
N ALA A 52 -2.54 -3.64 -13.89
CA ALA A 52 -2.22 -3.05 -12.60
C ALA A 52 -3.42 -3.14 -11.63
N GLY A 53 -4.35 -4.07 -11.89
CA GLY A 53 -5.49 -4.42 -11.04
C GLY A 53 -6.71 -3.51 -11.17
N ARG A 54 -7.92 -4.10 -11.10
CA ARG A 54 -9.22 -3.39 -11.02
C ARG A 54 -9.41 -2.28 -12.06
N GLY A 55 -9.09 -2.56 -13.33
CA GLY A 55 -9.26 -1.59 -14.42
C GLY A 55 -8.13 -0.56 -14.53
N TRP A 56 -6.97 -0.89 -13.96
CA TRP A 56 -5.73 -0.14 -14.14
C TRP A 56 -4.76 -0.90 -15.02
N TYR A 57 -3.99 -0.13 -15.79
CA TYR A 57 -2.93 -0.63 -16.64
C TYR A 57 -1.67 0.20 -16.43
N SER A 58 -0.53 -0.41 -16.73
CA SER A 58 0.79 0.20 -16.65
C SER A 58 1.59 -0.08 -17.91
N SER A 59 2.43 0.87 -18.29
CA SER A 59 3.45 0.67 -19.33
C SER A 59 4.70 -0.07 -18.79
N LEU A 60 4.79 -0.29 -17.48
CA LEU A 60 5.89 -1.00 -16.84
C LEU A 60 5.63 -2.51 -16.88
N ALA A 61 6.49 -3.25 -17.58
CA ALA A 61 6.36 -4.71 -17.69
C ALA A 61 6.68 -5.43 -16.37
N VAL A 62 7.74 -5.00 -15.70
CA VAL A 62 8.33 -5.72 -14.56
C VAL A 62 7.62 -5.31 -13.25
N PRO A 63 7.04 -6.25 -12.48
CA PRO A 63 6.51 -5.97 -11.15
C PRO A 63 7.60 -5.49 -10.18
N PHE A 64 7.25 -4.53 -9.32
CA PHE A 64 8.11 -4.17 -8.21
C PHE A 64 8.10 -5.29 -7.17
N THR A 65 9.27 -5.80 -6.80
CA THR A 65 9.40 -6.89 -5.81
C THR A 65 10.22 -6.41 -4.63
N LEU A 66 9.67 -6.58 -3.42
CA LEU A 66 10.38 -6.26 -2.19
C LEU A 66 11.48 -7.28 -1.90
N ASN A 67 12.64 -6.80 -1.44
CA ASN A 67 13.65 -7.68 -0.87
C ASN A 67 13.11 -8.31 0.44
N ARG A 68 13.05 -9.64 0.50
CA ARG A 68 12.58 -10.40 1.67
C ARG A 68 13.69 -10.67 2.69
N GLU A 69 14.96 -10.50 2.31
CA GLU A 69 16.13 -10.82 3.13
C GLU A 69 16.12 -10.15 4.51
N PRO A 70 15.77 -8.85 4.67
CA PRO A 70 15.77 -8.17 5.97
C PRO A 70 14.85 -8.81 7.02
N LEU A 71 13.84 -9.56 6.56
CA LEU A 71 12.83 -10.19 7.40
C LEU A 71 13.00 -11.70 7.50
N SER A 72 13.90 -12.30 6.72
CA SER A 72 14.05 -13.75 6.60
C SER A 72 14.25 -14.44 7.96
N SER A 73 15.14 -13.89 8.79
CA SER A 73 15.41 -14.40 10.14
C SER A 73 14.22 -14.23 11.08
N LEU A 74 13.49 -13.11 11.01
CA LEU A 74 12.30 -12.86 11.82
C LEU A 74 11.17 -13.84 11.45
N VAL A 75 10.87 -13.97 10.17
CA VAL A 75 9.85 -14.89 9.65
C VAL A 75 10.19 -16.34 9.99
N GLN A 76 11.46 -16.75 9.86
CA GLN A 76 11.89 -18.09 10.24
C GLN A 76 11.71 -18.36 11.75
N GLN A 77 12.03 -17.41 12.60
CA GLN A 77 11.84 -17.54 14.05
C GLN A 77 10.36 -17.66 14.42
N LEU A 78 9.49 -16.83 13.82
CA LEU A 78 8.05 -16.87 14.04
C LEU A 78 7.45 -18.19 13.52
N ASN A 79 7.82 -18.65 12.33
CA ASN A 79 7.33 -19.93 11.79
C ASN A 79 7.74 -21.14 12.64
N ARG A 80 8.93 -21.12 13.24
CA ARG A 80 9.36 -22.19 14.16
C ARG A 80 8.57 -22.18 15.46
N ALA A 81 8.28 -21.00 16.00
CA ALA A 81 7.57 -20.85 17.26
C ALA A 81 6.05 -21.01 17.13
N PHE A 82 5.49 -20.58 16.00
CA PHE A 82 4.06 -20.53 15.73
C PHE A 82 3.73 -21.06 14.33
N PRO A 83 3.89 -22.37 14.05
CA PRO A 83 3.78 -22.92 12.69
C PRO A 83 2.39 -22.79 12.04
N LEU A 84 1.34 -22.62 12.86
CA LEU A 84 -0.05 -22.51 12.41
C LEU A 84 -0.57 -21.06 12.43
N LEU A 85 0.27 -20.11 12.82
CA LEU A 85 -0.15 -18.73 12.98
C LEU A 85 -0.25 -18.03 11.62
N ASP A 86 -1.38 -17.39 11.35
CA ASP A 86 -1.50 -16.48 10.22
C ASP A 86 -0.90 -15.12 10.57
N PHE A 87 0.36 -14.92 10.18
CA PHE A 87 1.06 -13.64 10.33
C PHE A 87 1.66 -13.12 9.02
N SER A 88 1.95 -11.83 9.00
CA SER A 88 2.62 -11.15 7.91
C SER A 88 3.57 -10.07 8.41
N CYS A 89 4.67 -9.87 7.70
CA CYS A 89 5.76 -9.00 8.09
C CYS A 89 6.13 -8.00 7.00
N TRP A 90 6.53 -6.81 7.44
CA TRP A 90 7.24 -5.83 6.60
C TRP A 90 8.25 -5.03 7.41
N SER A 91 9.20 -4.37 6.74
CA SER A 91 10.20 -3.53 7.39
C SER A 91 10.45 -2.25 6.58
N THR A 92 10.77 -1.14 7.27
CA THR A 92 11.25 0.08 6.60
C THR A 92 12.59 -0.13 5.88
N GLU A 93 13.32 -1.20 6.19
CA GLU A 93 14.53 -1.58 5.47
C GLU A 93 14.27 -1.98 4.01
N GLN A 94 13.12 -2.59 3.74
CA GLN A 94 12.78 -3.08 2.39
C GLN A 94 12.55 -1.96 1.38
N ILE A 95 12.34 -0.73 1.86
CA ILE A 95 12.11 0.49 1.07
C ILE A 95 13.19 1.55 1.31
N ALA A 96 14.24 1.23 2.06
CA ALA A 96 15.31 2.17 2.41
C ALA A 96 16.00 2.75 1.17
N SER A 97 16.22 1.94 0.13
CA SER A 97 16.81 2.36 -1.14
C SER A 97 15.90 3.27 -1.99
N SER A 98 14.61 3.37 -1.63
CA SER A 98 13.65 4.23 -2.29
C SER A 98 13.46 5.58 -1.57
N GLY A 99 13.99 5.74 -0.36
CA GLY A 99 14.01 7.01 0.38
C GLY A 99 15.18 7.91 -0.01
N HIS A 100 15.09 9.20 0.34
CA HIS A 100 16.22 10.12 0.25
C HIS A 100 17.02 10.16 1.56
N HIS A 101 16.35 9.94 2.69
CA HIS A 101 17.02 9.90 3.98
C HIS A 101 17.50 8.49 4.29
N LEU A 102 18.80 8.34 4.49
CA LEU A 102 19.35 7.08 4.98
C LEU A 102 18.84 6.86 6.42
N LEU A 103 17.86 5.97 6.56
CA LEU A 103 17.42 5.52 7.87
C LEU A 103 18.59 4.78 8.53
N ALA A 104 19.13 5.34 9.62
CA ALA A 104 20.18 4.68 10.39
C ALA A 104 19.68 3.44 11.15
N LYS A 105 18.36 3.32 11.34
CA LYS A 105 17.70 2.23 12.04
C LYS A 105 16.36 1.92 11.38
N PHE A 106 16.03 0.63 11.34
CA PHE A 106 14.81 0.13 10.74
C PHE A 106 13.86 -0.43 11.78
N VAL A 107 12.58 -0.40 11.46
CA VAL A 107 11.53 -1.02 12.27
C VAL A 107 10.85 -2.08 11.42
N SER A 108 10.70 -3.28 12.01
CA SER A 108 9.89 -4.35 11.45
C SER A 108 8.50 -4.35 12.06
N PHE A 109 7.52 -4.80 11.30
CA PHE A 109 6.14 -4.96 11.74
C PHE A 109 5.75 -6.42 11.62
N VAL A 110 5.07 -6.95 12.64
CA VAL A 110 4.45 -8.27 12.62
C VAL A 110 2.95 -8.07 12.81
N HIS A 111 2.19 -8.45 11.79
CA HIS A 111 0.73 -8.42 11.80
C HIS A 111 0.21 -9.82 12.08
N THR A 112 -0.63 -9.97 13.10
CA THR A 112 -1.28 -11.23 13.45
C THR A 112 -2.69 -10.98 13.99
N ASP A 113 -3.52 -12.02 14.12
CA ASP A 113 -4.81 -11.90 14.81
C ASP A 113 -4.65 -11.37 16.26
N ARG A 114 -5.70 -10.76 16.79
CA ARG A 114 -5.65 -10.07 18.09
C ARG A 114 -5.30 -10.99 19.25
N ASP A 115 -5.76 -12.23 19.18
CA ASP A 115 -5.65 -13.19 20.28
C ASP A 115 -4.20 -13.69 20.40
N SER A 116 -3.49 -13.76 19.27
CA SER A 116 -2.09 -14.18 19.22
C SER A 116 -1.07 -13.05 19.43
N MET A 117 -1.49 -11.78 19.39
CA MET A 117 -0.56 -10.64 19.48
C MET A 117 0.29 -10.64 20.76
N GLN A 118 -0.31 -10.98 21.91
CA GLN A 118 0.40 -11.00 23.18
C GLN A 118 1.52 -12.05 23.18
N SER A 119 1.22 -13.27 22.73
CA SER A 119 2.19 -14.37 22.67
C SER A 119 3.33 -14.07 21.69
N VAL A 120 3.03 -13.48 20.53
CA VAL A 120 4.06 -13.04 19.57
C VAL A 120 4.94 -11.95 20.16
N PHE A 121 4.35 -10.97 20.84
CA PHE A 121 5.09 -9.89 21.49
C PHE A 121 6.05 -10.42 22.56
N GLU A 122 5.57 -11.28 23.45
CA GLU A 122 6.39 -11.88 24.51
C GLU A 122 7.54 -12.71 23.93
N PHE A 123 7.24 -13.55 22.93
CA PHE A 123 8.26 -14.32 22.22
C PHE A 123 9.35 -13.43 21.61
N LEU A 124 8.97 -12.34 20.94
CA LEU A 124 9.94 -11.42 20.32
C LEU A 124 10.80 -10.72 21.38
N ARG A 125 10.20 -10.30 22.49
CA ARG A 125 10.95 -9.72 23.61
C ARG A 125 11.96 -10.73 24.18
N ASP A 126 11.57 -11.98 24.36
CA ASP A 126 12.43 -13.04 24.88
C ASP A 126 13.56 -13.41 23.89
N LYS A 127 13.36 -13.16 22.59
CA LYS A 127 14.39 -13.24 21.54
C LYS A 127 15.26 -11.98 21.42
N GLY A 128 15.15 -11.05 22.37
CA GLY A 128 15.98 -9.84 22.44
C GLY A 128 15.64 -8.81 21.37
N PHE A 129 14.41 -8.76 20.89
CA PHE A 129 13.93 -7.64 20.09
C PHE A 129 13.49 -6.49 21.01
N ASP A 130 13.66 -5.25 20.54
CA ASP A 130 12.98 -4.09 21.09
C ASP A 130 11.51 -4.14 20.62
N ALA A 131 10.73 -5.02 21.26
CA ALA A 131 9.36 -5.32 20.87
C ALA A 131 8.37 -4.30 21.44
N HIS A 132 7.40 -3.88 20.64
CA HIS A 132 6.33 -2.95 21.02
C HIS A 132 4.97 -3.55 20.64
N LEU A 133 4.10 -3.75 21.64
CA LEU A 133 2.76 -4.27 21.43
C LEU A 133 1.79 -3.14 21.07
N ASN A 134 1.47 -3.00 19.78
CA ASN A 134 0.47 -2.08 19.24
C ASN A 134 0.46 -0.69 19.93
N PRO A 135 1.60 0.03 19.93
CA PRO A 135 1.70 1.35 20.56
C PRO A 135 0.65 2.31 20.01
N ARG A 136 -0.05 2.99 20.92
CA ARG A 136 -1.12 3.98 20.66
C ARG A 136 -1.06 5.12 21.67
N GLY A 137 -1.65 6.26 21.36
CA GLY A 137 -1.73 7.41 22.27
C GLY A 137 -0.36 7.82 22.78
N ALA A 138 -0.19 7.90 24.10
CA ALA A 138 1.08 8.26 24.72
C ALA A 138 2.23 7.30 24.34
N ALA A 139 1.99 5.99 24.24
CA ALA A 139 3.03 5.03 23.86
C ALA A 139 3.53 5.26 22.42
N ALA A 140 2.62 5.63 21.52
CA ALA A 140 2.97 6.00 20.15
C ALA A 140 3.71 7.35 20.08
N ALA A 141 3.32 8.32 20.91
CA ALA A 141 3.97 9.64 20.95
C ALA A 141 5.45 9.58 21.41
N HIS A 142 5.81 8.60 22.23
CA HIS A 142 7.17 8.38 22.71
C HIS A 142 7.89 7.23 21.99
N PHE A 143 7.31 6.72 20.90
CA PHE A 143 7.91 5.64 20.12
C PHE A 143 9.23 6.11 19.49
N VAL A 144 10.28 5.30 19.63
CA VAL A 144 11.60 5.58 19.08
C VAL A 144 12.15 4.31 18.45
N VAL A 145 12.61 4.41 17.20
CA VAL A 145 13.26 3.30 16.52
C VAL A 145 14.67 3.08 17.08
N ARG A 146 14.93 1.85 17.52
CA ARG A 146 16.20 1.35 18.07
C ARG A 146 16.71 0.19 17.22
N GLN A 147 17.76 -0.47 17.67
CA GLN A 147 18.20 -1.71 17.02
C GLN A 147 17.18 -2.82 17.29
N ARG A 148 16.90 -3.63 16.26
CA ARG A 148 15.96 -4.76 16.35
C ARG A 148 14.57 -4.35 16.84
N THR A 149 14.13 -3.13 16.53
CA THR A 149 12.77 -2.68 16.86
C THR A 149 11.74 -3.45 16.03
N VAL A 150 10.77 -4.03 16.72
CA VAL A 150 9.65 -4.75 16.09
C VAL A 150 8.33 -4.31 16.71
N VAL A 151 7.34 -4.00 15.87
CA VAL A 151 6.01 -3.61 16.31
C VAL A 151 5.03 -4.71 15.97
N VAL A 152 4.31 -5.21 16.99
CA VAL A 152 3.24 -6.19 16.79
C VAL A 152 1.92 -5.43 16.62
N ARG A 153 1.25 -5.63 15.48
CA ARG A 153 -0.02 -4.98 15.11
C ARG A 153 -1.12 -6.02 14.86
N PRO A 154 -2.39 -5.67 15.04
CA PRO A 154 -3.48 -6.52 14.57
C PRO A 154 -3.47 -6.57 13.04
N LYS A 155 -3.56 -7.77 12.47
CA LYS A 155 -3.69 -7.98 11.03
C LYS A 155 -5.06 -7.51 10.55
N VAL A 156 -5.06 -6.79 9.43
CA VAL A 156 -6.30 -6.49 8.70
C VAL A 156 -6.56 -7.65 7.76
N THR A 157 -7.77 -8.22 7.77
CA THR A 157 -8.12 -9.44 7.01
C THR A 157 -7.73 -9.38 5.53
N THR A 158 -7.78 -8.20 4.93
CA THR A 158 -7.47 -7.97 3.50
C THR A 158 -6.06 -7.46 3.26
N GLN A 159 -5.15 -7.54 4.24
CA GLN A 159 -3.76 -7.09 4.06
C GLN A 159 -3.10 -7.95 2.97
N PRO A 160 -2.63 -7.36 1.86
CA PRO A 160 -2.07 -8.15 0.79
C PRO A 160 -0.66 -8.63 1.17
N ALA A 161 -0.52 -9.93 1.34
CA ALA A 161 0.71 -10.59 1.75
C ALA A 161 0.88 -11.95 1.04
N GLU A 162 2.11 -12.38 0.86
CA GLU A 162 2.52 -13.64 0.23
C GLU A 162 3.62 -14.28 1.08
N ASP A 163 3.46 -15.54 1.48
CA ASP A 163 4.41 -16.30 2.32
C ASP A 163 4.84 -15.57 3.62
N HIS A 164 3.90 -14.93 4.31
CA HIS A 164 4.15 -14.06 5.47
C HIS A 164 4.89 -12.74 5.18
N PHE A 165 5.09 -12.35 3.93
CA PHE A 165 5.66 -11.04 3.57
C PHE A 165 4.56 -10.15 3.01
N VAL A 166 4.40 -8.95 3.55
CA VAL A 166 3.48 -7.97 2.96
C VAL A 166 4.01 -7.56 1.59
N THR A 167 3.11 -7.46 0.62
CA THR A 167 3.41 -6.98 -0.74
C THR A 167 3.77 -5.50 -0.75
N ILE A 168 4.29 -4.97 -1.86
CA ILE A 168 4.59 -3.53 -1.96
C ILE A 168 3.33 -2.67 -1.79
N GLU A 169 2.17 -3.11 -2.31
CA GLU A 169 0.91 -2.39 -2.14
C GLU A 169 0.49 -2.31 -0.67
N GLY A 170 0.64 -3.43 0.06
CA GLY A 170 0.37 -3.49 1.48
C GLY A 170 1.32 -2.60 2.28
N LEU A 171 2.61 -2.67 1.96
CA LEU A 171 3.66 -1.90 2.63
C LEU A 171 3.46 -0.40 2.44
N LEU A 172 3.19 0.07 1.22
CA LEU A 172 2.97 1.51 0.95
C LEU A 172 1.77 2.08 1.72
N VAL A 173 0.72 1.28 1.89
CA VAL A 173 -0.45 1.68 2.69
C VAL A 173 -0.13 1.65 4.18
N ASP A 174 0.52 0.60 4.66
CA ASP A 174 0.87 0.48 6.08
C ASP A 174 1.87 1.57 6.50
N LEU A 175 2.88 1.86 5.68
CA LEU A 175 3.83 2.94 5.90
C LEU A 175 3.13 4.30 5.97
N PHE A 176 2.12 4.55 5.13
CA PHE A 176 1.32 5.78 5.21
C PHE A 176 0.56 5.92 6.54
N VAL A 177 0.07 4.80 7.07
CA VAL A 177 -0.59 4.81 8.38
C VAL A 177 0.43 5.01 9.50
N GLU A 178 1.53 4.26 9.48
CA GLU A 178 2.52 4.28 10.55
C GLU A 178 3.37 5.57 10.56
N ARG A 179 3.52 6.27 9.42
CA ARG A 179 4.10 7.63 9.43
C ARG A 179 3.29 8.62 10.27
N ARG A 180 1.97 8.42 10.37
CA ARG A 180 1.10 9.26 11.20
C ARG A 180 1.08 8.74 12.63
N ASP A 181 0.87 7.44 12.76
CA ASP A 181 0.62 6.82 14.05
C ASP A 181 1.90 6.74 14.90
N LEU A 182 3.06 6.44 14.30
CA LEU A 182 4.35 6.30 14.97
C LEU A 182 5.40 7.33 14.53
N ARG A 183 5.03 8.30 13.69
CA ARG A 183 5.92 9.40 13.25
C ARG A 183 7.23 8.90 12.64
N LEU A 184 7.17 7.77 11.92
CA LEU A 184 8.36 7.13 11.36
C LEU A 184 9.10 7.98 10.33
N ILE A 185 8.33 8.64 9.45
CA ILE A 185 8.81 9.52 8.38
C ILE A 185 7.83 10.68 8.21
N ASP A 186 8.29 11.79 7.64
CA ASP A 186 7.40 12.89 7.28
C ASP A 186 6.63 12.60 5.98
N SER A 187 5.72 13.51 5.62
CA SER A 187 4.88 13.34 4.44
C SER A 187 5.68 13.43 3.14
N GLY A 188 6.68 14.31 3.05
CA GLY A 188 7.49 14.49 1.85
C GLY A 188 8.31 13.25 1.54
N GLU A 189 8.96 12.68 2.55
CA GLU A 189 9.71 11.43 2.41
C GLU A 189 8.82 10.28 1.94
N TYR A 190 7.61 10.16 2.49
CA TYR A 190 6.64 9.16 2.04
C TYR A 190 6.31 9.28 0.54
N PHE A 191 6.00 10.49 0.07
CA PHE A 191 5.66 10.71 -1.33
C PHE A 191 6.82 10.46 -2.26
N GLN A 192 8.03 10.79 -1.81
CA GLN A 192 9.23 10.46 -2.56
C GLN A 192 9.40 8.94 -2.71
N ILE A 193 9.27 8.19 -1.61
CA ILE A 193 9.34 6.71 -1.63
C ILE A 193 8.29 6.15 -2.58
N LEU A 194 7.04 6.60 -2.46
CA LEU A 194 5.96 6.19 -3.35
C LEU A 194 6.33 6.45 -4.82
N GLY A 195 6.75 7.67 -5.15
CA GLY A 195 7.16 8.06 -6.50
C GLY A 195 8.33 7.22 -7.03
N ASN A 196 9.32 6.93 -6.19
CA ASN A 196 10.48 6.11 -6.56
C ASN A 196 10.09 4.65 -6.81
N VAL A 197 9.26 4.05 -5.95
CA VAL A 197 8.76 2.68 -6.11
C VAL A 197 7.97 2.52 -7.40
N ILE A 198 7.00 3.42 -7.66
CA ILE A 198 6.12 3.29 -8.84
C ILE A 198 6.84 3.56 -10.16
N ARG A 199 8.01 4.23 -10.13
CA ARG A 199 8.91 4.39 -11.27
C ARG A 199 9.84 3.19 -11.47
N ALA A 200 10.27 2.56 -10.37
CA ALA A 200 11.22 1.45 -10.40
C ALA A 200 10.57 0.13 -10.85
N GLY A 201 9.27 -0.03 -10.65
CA GLY A 201 8.54 -1.22 -11.08
C GLY A 201 7.03 -1.05 -11.02
N ARG A 202 6.34 -1.99 -11.65
CA ARG A 202 4.87 -2.03 -11.69
C ARG A 202 4.31 -2.41 -10.33
N VAL A 203 3.41 -1.59 -9.81
CA VAL A 203 2.56 -1.89 -8.65
C VAL A 203 1.11 -2.15 -9.07
N LEU A 204 0.40 -2.98 -8.34
CA LEU A 204 -1.02 -3.25 -8.53
C LEU A 204 -1.85 -2.15 -7.88
N VAL A 205 -2.02 -1.03 -8.58
CA VAL A 205 -2.78 0.14 -8.11
C VAL A 205 -4.17 -0.24 -7.61
N GLY A 206 -4.87 -1.16 -8.28
CA GLY A 206 -6.18 -1.63 -7.83
C GLY A 206 -6.15 -2.27 -6.44
N ARG A 207 -5.12 -3.08 -6.15
CA ARG A 207 -4.91 -3.72 -4.83
C ARG A 207 -4.50 -2.69 -3.77
N LEU A 208 -3.66 -1.73 -4.15
CA LEU A 208 -3.23 -0.63 -3.29
C LEU A 208 -4.41 0.24 -2.85
N VAL A 209 -5.25 0.67 -3.80
CA VAL A 209 -6.47 1.47 -3.54
C VAL A 209 -7.48 0.68 -2.71
N GLU A 210 -7.70 -0.60 -3.02
CA GLU A 210 -8.59 -1.46 -2.25
C GLU A 210 -8.13 -1.57 -0.79
N TYR A 211 -6.85 -1.87 -0.56
CA TYR A 211 -6.33 -2.03 0.78
C TYR A 211 -6.32 -0.69 1.54
N ALA A 212 -5.98 0.41 0.88
CA ALA A 212 -6.10 1.77 1.44
C ALA A 212 -7.54 2.04 1.92
N GLY A 213 -8.55 1.71 1.13
CA GLY A 213 -9.96 1.88 1.49
C GLY A 213 -10.40 1.09 2.74
N LYS A 214 -9.70 0.00 3.09
CA LYS A 214 -9.94 -0.77 4.32
C LYS A 214 -9.28 -0.14 5.55
N ARG A 215 -8.40 0.85 5.38
CA ARG A 215 -7.61 1.49 6.44
C ARG A 215 -8.17 2.88 6.83
N LYS A 216 -9.39 2.91 7.41
CA LYS A 216 -10.15 4.08 7.97
C LYS A 216 -9.54 5.50 7.77
N THR A 217 -9.26 6.26 8.85
CA THR A 217 -9.02 7.72 8.86
C THR A 217 -7.81 8.20 8.06
N ALA A 218 -7.03 7.30 7.45
CA ALA A 218 -5.90 7.61 6.56
C ALA A 218 -6.24 7.33 5.08
N ALA A 219 -7.34 6.63 4.80
CA ALA A 219 -7.71 6.20 3.47
C ALA A 219 -7.96 7.38 2.53
N VAL A 220 -8.69 8.42 2.97
CA VAL A 220 -9.02 9.57 2.11
C VAL A 220 -7.76 10.31 1.70
N ASP A 221 -6.94 10.73 2.67
CA ASP A 221 -5.68 11.42 2.39
C ASP A 221 -4.75 10.58 1.51
N LEU A 222 -4.64 9.28 1.78
CA LEU A 222 -3.83 8.36 0.98
C LEU A 222 -4.38 8.23 -0.45
N LEU A 223 -5.69 8.09 -0.61
CA LEU A 223 -6.33 7.98 -1.92
C LEU A 223 -6.20 9.27 -2.71
N GLU A 224 -6.36 10.44 -2.09
CA GLU A 224 -6.08 11.74 -2.73
C GLU A 224 -4.60 11.89 -3.11
N SER A 225 -3.72 11.34 -2.29
CA SER A 225 -2.27 11.36 -2.48
C SER A 225 -1.83 10.50 -3.65
N ILE A 226 -2.32 9.25 -3.70
CA ILE A 226 -2.23 8.35 -4.85
C ILE A 226 -2.81 9.06 -6.06
N ASN A 227 -3.95 9.73 -5.88
CA ASN A 227 -4.59 10.42 -6.97
C ASN A 227 -3.71 11.55 -7.55
N ARG A 228 -3.06 12.36 -6.72
CA ARG A 228 -2.12 13.39 -7.21
C ARG A 228 -0.90 12.79 -7.89
N GLU A 229 -0.32 11.74 -7.33
CA GLU A 229 0.90 11.10 -7.86
C GLU A 229 0.64 10.35 -9.17
N PHE A 230 -0.45 9.57 -9.24
CA PHE A 230 -0.79 8.79 -10.43
C PHE A 230 -1.55 9.63 -11.48
N PHE A 231 -2.21 10.73 -11.08
CA PHE A 231 -3.14 11.45 -11.94
C PHE A 231 -3.06 12.96 -11.80
N LYS A 232 -1.94 13.55 -12.20
CA LYS A 232 -1.82 15.01 -12.38
C LYS A 232 -2.97 15.68 -13.18
N ASN A 233 -3.91 14.94 -13.79
CA ASN A 233 -5.13 15.45 -14.45
C ASN A 233 -6.44 14.60 -14.31
N SER A 234 -6.62 13.63 -13.40
CA SER A 234 -7.92 12.90 -13.33
C SER A 234 -8.22 12.18 -12.00
N PRO A 235 -9.25 12.55 -11.23
CA PRO A 235 -9.45 12.00 -9.89
C PRO A 235 -9.99 10.56 -9.81
N LEU A 236 -9.46 9.78 -8.86
CA LEU A 236 -9.97 8.44 -8.45
C LEU A 236 -11.31 8.44 -7.71
N ILE A 237 -11.70 9.58 -7.13
CA ILE A 237 -12.89 9.65 -6.30
C ILE A 237 -14.09 9.93 -7.21
N ASP A 238 -14.63 8.85 -7.77
CA ASP A 238 -16.02 8.86 -8.21
C ASP A 238 -16.89 8.77 -6.94
N SER A 239 -17.75 9.77 -6.76
CA SER A 239 -18.55 10.01 -5.56
C SER A 239 -19.68 8.99 -5.43
N GLN A 240 -19.34 7.71 -5.19
CA GLN A 240 -20.26 6.69 -4.72
C GLN A 240 -19.59 5.78 -3.68
N HIS A 241 -19.30 6.35 -2.52
CA HIS A 241 -19.27 5.59 -1.26
C HIS A 241 -20.32 6.20 -0.32
N PRO A 242 -21.20 5.38 0.28
CA PRO A 242 -22.15 5.88 1.25
C PRO A 242 -21.36 6.44 2.44
N ALA A 243 -21.62 7.69 2.77
CA ALA A 243 -21.07 8.33 3.95
C ALA A 243 -21.30 7.44 5.17
N VAL A 244 -20.23 7.10 5.88
CA VAL A 244 -20.33 6.44 7.19
C VAL A 244 -21.01 7.44 8.12
N PRO A 245 -22.18 7.13 8.73
CA PRO A 245 -22.86 8.07 9.60
C PRO A 245 -21.99 8.35 10.82
N HIS A 246 -21.65 9.61 11.05
CA HIS A 246 -21.17 10.06 12.34
C HIS A 246 -22.33 10.00 13.33
N GLU A 247 -22.39 8.95 14.15
CA GLU A 247 -23.22 8.95 15.35
C GLU A 247 -22.67 9.99 16.33
N SER A 248 -23.41 11.09 16.44
CA SER A 248 -23.24 12.09 17.48
C SER A 248 -23.50 11.47 18.85
N ILE A 249 -22.42 11.23 19.62
CA ILE A 249 -22.49 10.97 21.05
C ILE A 249 -23.06 12.23 21.71
N LYS A 250 -24.37 12.21 22.03
CA LYS A 250 -24.96 13.18 22.94
C LYS A 250 -24.38 12.95 24.33
N ALA A 251 -23.62 13.94 24.80
CA ALA A 251 -23.24 14.04 26.21
C ALA A 251 -24.50 14.25 27.05
N SER A 252 -24.83 13.26 27.88
CA SER A 252 -25.77 13.44 28.99
C SER A 252 -25.00 14.09 30.14
N ARG A 253 -25.28 15.38 30.39
CA ARG A 253 -24.91 16.04 31.66
C ARG A 253 -25.86 15.54 32.75
N LYS A 254 -25.29 15.09 33.87
CA LYS A 254 -25.87 15.31 35.19
C LYS A 254 -25.60 16.75 35.61
#